data_AF-S4PN93-F1
#
_entry.id   AF-S4PN93-F1
#
_cell.length_a   1.000
_cell.length_b   1.000
_cell.length_c   1.000
_cell.angle_alpha   90.00
_cell.angle_beta   90.00
_cell.angle_gamma   90.00
#
_symmetry.space_group_name_H-M   'P 1'
#
loop_
_entity.id
_entity.type
_entity.pdbx_description
1 polymer ?
#
loop_
_entity_poly.entity_id
_entity_poly.type
_entity_poly.pdbx_seq_one_letter_code
_entity_poly.pdbx_strand_id
1 'polypeptide(L)'
;MNVIKKMSWLRAVMISCVKLNTKVAIFLSIISFIAFKNELTAAKVFVIFSYYDILKYSLVDFLPLAITFTLEAYVSVQRIQEFLLLPEVDNQDGVDLINIDEVK
;
A
#
# COMPACT_ATOMS: atom_id res chain seq x y z
N MET A 1 1.15 26.17 1.60
CA MET A 1 0.55 25.81 2.91
C MET A 1 -0.72 24.94 2.80
N ASN A 2 -1.61 25.16 1.82
CA ASN A 2 -2.89 24.41 1.73
C ASN A 2 -2.73 22.93 1.32
N VAL A 3 -1.73 22.59 0.50
CA VAL A 3 -1.51 21.19 0.04
C VAL A 3 -1.14 20.27 1.20
N ILE A 4 -0.26 20.74 2.09
CA ILE A 4 0.18 20.01 3.29
C ILE A 4 -1.01 19.78 4.24
N LYS A 5 -1.87 20.80 4.43
CA LYS A 5 -3.09 20.67 5.24
C LYS A 5 -4.05 19.63 4.65
N LYS A 6 -4.28 19.66 3.33
CA LYS A 6 -5.15 18.67 2.65
C LYS A 6 -4.60 17.25 2.78
N MET A 7 -3.30 17.06 2.58
CA MET A 7 -2.66 15.76 2.71
C MET A 7 -2.71 15.22 4.14
N SER A 8 -2.50 16.09 5.14
CA SER A 8 -2.65 15.74 6.55
C SER A 8 -4.08 15.30 6.87
N TRP A 9 -5.09 16.02 6.36
CA TRP A 9 -6.50 15.67 6.55
C TRP A 9 -6.85 14.33 5.92
N LEU A 10 -6.40 14.08 4.68
CA LEU A 10 -6.60 12.80 3.99
C LEU A 10 -5.94 11.65 4.76
N ARG A 11 -4.71 11.85 5.24
CA ARG A 11 -3.98 10.84 6.02
C ARG A 11 -4.69 10.55 7.35
N ALA A 12 -5.19 11.58 8.02
CA ALA A 12 -5.96 11.42 9.27
C ALA A 12 -7.26 10.63 9.04
N VAL A 13 -7.98 10.92 7.96
CA VAL A 13 -9.19 10.18 7.57
C VAL A 13 -8.87 8.71 7.26
N MET A 14 -7.80 8.45 6.52
CA MET A 14 -7.36 7.10 6.17
C MET A 14 -7.05 6.27 7.43
N ILE A 15 -6.24 6.82 8.35
CA ILE A 15 -5.89 6.16 9.61
C ILE A 15 -7.15 5.89 10.47
N SER A 16 -8.08 6.85 10.50
CA SER A 16 -9.31 6.72 11.28
C SER A 16 -10.22 5.62 10.71
N CYS A 17 -10.37 5.57 9.39
CA CYS A 17 -11.18 4.56 8.71
C CYS A 17 -10.65 3.14 8.97
N VAL A 18 -9.33 2.95 8.87
CA VAL A 18 -8.68 1.65 9.17
C VAL A 18 -8.93 1.21 10.62
N LYS A 19 -8.82 2.13 11.59
CA LYS A 19 -9.08 1.83 13.00
C LYS A 19 -10.54 1.48 13.27
N LEU A 20 -11.48 2.16 12.60
CA LEU A 20 -12.91 1.89 12.75
C LEU A 20 -13.31 0.55 12.12
N ASN A 21 -12.77 0.23 10.95
CA ASN A 21 -13.08 -1.00 10.21
C ASN A 21 -12.90 -2.25 11.09
N THR A 22 -11.80 -2.31 11.84
CA THR A 22 -11.51 -3.45 12.74
C THR A 22 -12.57 -3.62 13.83
N LYS A 23 -13.02 -2.53 14.44
CA LYS A 23 -14.05 -2.58 15.50
C LYS A 23 -15.43 -2.94 14.93
N VAL A 24 -15.74 -2.45 13.74
CA VAL A 24 -16.99 -2.79 13.03
C VAL A 24 -17.00 -4.26 12.63
N ALA A 25 -15.89 -4.81 12.14
CA ALA A 25 -15.79 -6.23 11.77
C ALA A 25 -16.01 -7.17 12.97
N ILE A 26 -15.42 -6.86 14.12
CA ILE A 26 -15.61 -7.64 15.35
C ILE A 26 -17.08 -7.54 15.82
N PHE A 27 -17.66 -6.33 15.81
CA PHE A 27 -19.05 -6.13 16.19
C PHE A 27 -20.02 -6.92 15.30
N LEU A 28 -19.81 -6.88 13.99
CA LEU A 28 -20.62 -7.60 13.01
C LEU A 28 -20.50 -9.12 13.19
N SER A 29 -19.30 -9.60 13.51
CA SER A 29 -19.05 -11.03 13.80
C SER A 29 -19.80 -11.51 15.03
N ILE A 30 -19.82 -10.71 16.10
CA ILE A 30 -20.57 -11.01 17.32
C ILE A 30 -22.07 -11.01 17.05
N ILE A 31 -22.59 -10.02 16.30
CA ILE A 31 -24.01 -9.97 15.90
C ILE A 31 -24.39 -11.20 15.09
N SER A 32 -23.56 -11.58 14.12
CA SER A 32 -23.78 -12.78 13.32
C SER A 32 -23.86 -14.03 14.21
N PHE A 33 -22.96 -14.14 15.19
CA PHE A 33 -22.96 -15.26 16.13
C PHE A 33 -24.24 -15.35 16.98
N ILE A 34 -24.78 -14.20 17.42
CA ILE A 34 -26.08 -14.12 18.11
C ILE A 34 -27.22 -14.55 17.18
N ALA A 35 -27.20 -14.11 15.92
CA ALA A 35 -28.24 -14.43 14.95
C ALA A 35 -28.34 -15.94 14.65
N PHE A 36 -27.21 -16.65 14.70
CA PHE A 36 -27.15 -18.11 14.54
C PHE A 36 -27.61 -18.90 15.77
N LYS A 37 -28.13 -18.25 16.83
CA LYS A 37 -28.58 -18.87 18.09
C LYS A 37 -27.52 -19.73 18.79
N ASN A 38 -26.24 -19.45 18.55
CA ASN A 38 -25.15 -20.14 19.24
C ASN A 38 -24.93 -19.55 20.63
N GLU A 39 -24.56 -20.39 21.60
CA GLU A 39 -24.22 -19.93 22.94
C GLU A 39 -22.92 -19.12 22.93
N LEU A 40 -23.05 -17.87 23.39
CA LEU A 40 -22.01 -16.86 23.39
C LEU A 40 -21.23 -16.95 24.70
N THR A 41 -20.20 -17.79 24.71
CA THR A 41 -19.27 -17.91 25.84
C THR A 41 -18.13 -16.90 25.70
N ALA A 42 -17.68 -16.33 26.83
CA ALA A 42 -16.53 -15.41 26.86
C ALA A 42 -15.28 -15.98 26.18
N ALA A 43 -15.05 -17.29 26.29
CA ALA A 43 -13.95 -17.99 25.63
C ALA A 43 -13.97 -17.83 24.09
N LYS A 44 -15.16 -17.92 23.45
CA LYS A 44 -15.28 -17.81 21.99
C LYS A 44 -15.02 -16.37 21.52
N VAL A 45 -15.53 -15.39 22.26
CA VAL A 45 -15.32 -13.96 21.94
C VAL A 45 -13.85 -13.57 22.05
N PHE A 46 -13.16 -14.08 23.07
CA PHE A 46 -11.73 -13.84 23.23
C PHE A 46 -10.92 -14.40 22.06
N VAL A 47 -11.23 -15.63 21.64
CA VAL A 47 -10.58 -16.27 20.48
C VAL A 47 -10.82 -15.46 19.20
N ILE A 48 -12.06 -15.04 18.93
CA ILE A 48 -12.40 -14.19 17.78
C ILE A 48 -11.58 -12.89 17.80
N PHE A 49 -11.48 -12.24 18.97
CA PHE A 49 -10.70 -11.02 19.13
C PHE A 49 -9.22 -11.23 18.78
N SER A 50 -8.60 -12.29 19.30
CA SER A 50 -7.21 -12.63 18.98
C SER A 50 -6.98 -12.92 17.49
N TYR A 51 -7.90 -13.65 16.85
CA TYR A 51 -7.82 -13.90 15.41
C TYR A 51 -7.91 -12.61 14.60
N TYR A 52 -8.86 -11.73 14.92
CA TYR A 52 -9.01 -10.45 14.23
C TYR A 52 -7.80 -9.54 14.40
N ASP A 53 -7.11 -9.59 15.54
CA ASP A 53 -5.91 -8.78 15.77
C ASP A 53 -4.75 -9.21 14.84
N ILE A 54 -4.51 -10.52 14.75
CA ILE A 54 -3.51 -11.10 13.84
C ILE A 54 -3.90 -10.86 12.37
N LEU A 55 -5.18 -11.07 12.05
CA LEU A 55 -5.71 -10.91 10.70
C LEU A 55 -5.59 -9.46 10.23
N LYS A 56 -5.94 -8.50 11.10
CA LYS A 56 -5.82 -7.05 10.82
C LYS A 56 -4.38 -6.68 10.48
N TYR A 57 -3.43 -7.17 11.27
CA TYR A 57 -2.01 -6.91 11.04
C TYR A 57 -1.57 -7.39 9.65
N SER A 58 -1.89 -8.62 9.28
CA SER A 58 -1.49 -9.20 8.00
C SER A 58 -2.22 -8.57 6.79
N LEU A 59 -3.56 -8.48 6.85
CA LEU A 59 -4.38 -8.11 5.69
C LEU A 59 -4.59 -6.61 5.51
N VAL A 60 -4.58 -5.83 6.59
CA VAL A 60 -4.91 -4.40 6.51
C VAL A 60 -3.66 -3.54 6.52
N ASP A 61 -2.63 -3.94 7.26
CA ASP A 61 -1.40 -3.14 7.36
C ASP A 61 -0.32 -3.65 6.40
N PHE A 62 -0.02 -4.96 6.40
CA PHE A 62 1.09 -5.52 5.62
C PHE A 62 0.77 -5.69 4.13
N LEU A 63 -0.45 -6.11 3.80
CA LEU A 63 -0.82 -6.36 2.41
C LEU A 63 -0.74 -5.10 1.52
N PRO A 64 -1.28 -3.93 1.91
CA PRO A 64 -1.15 -2.71 1.09
C PRO A 64 0.30 -2.23 1.00
N LEU A 65 1.07 -2.43 2.07
CA LEU A 65 2.49 -2.08 2.11
C LEU A 65 3.28 -2.94 1.11
N ALA A 66 3.06 -4.25 1.12
CA ALA A 66 3.69 -5.19 0.19
C ALA A 66 3.35 -4.87 -1.27
N ILE A 67 2.08 -4.54 -1.56
CA ILE A 67 1.65 -4.13 -2.91
C ILE A 67 2.38 -2.85 -3.34
N THR A 68 2.44 -1.84 -2.47
CA THR A 68 3.15 -0.58 -2.74
C THR A 68 4.62 -0.84 -3.09
N PHE A 69 5.34 -1.59 -2.24
CA PHE A 69 6.73 -1.91 -2.50
C PHE A 69 6.94 -2.73 -3.78
N THR A 70 6.05 -3.67 -4.06
CA THR A 70 6.13 -4.48 -5.29
C THR A 70 5.96 -3.61 -6.53
N LEU A 71 5.00 -2.69 -6.51
CA LEU A 71 4.77 -1.76 -7.62
C LEU A 71 5.93 -0.77 -7.79
N GLU A 72 6.44 -0.22 -6.70
CA GLU A 72 7.61 0.66 -6.73
C GLU A 72 8.84 -0.05 -7.27
N ALA A 73 9.08 -1.30 -6.85
CA ALA A 73 10.16 -2.13 -7.37
C ALA A 73 9.97 -2.43 -8.86
N TYR A 74 8.76 -2.81 -9.28
CA TYR A 74 8.44 -3.11 -10.68
C TYR A 74 8.73 -1.92 -11.60
N VAL A 75 8.20 -0.73 -11.27
CA VAL A 75 8.44 0.48 -12.06
C VAL A 75 9.92 0.87 -12.02
N SER A 76 10.61 0.66 -10.90
CA SER A 76 12.05 0.93 -10.80
C SER A 76 12.88 0.03 -11.71
N VAL A 77 12.56 -1.26 -11.78
CA VAL A 77 13.20 -2.20 -12.70
C VAL A 77 12.92 -1.82 -14.15
N GLN A 78 11.68 -1.44 -14.47
CA GLN A 78 11.30 -1.01 -15.82
C GLN A 78 12.14 0.19 -16.29
N ARG A 79 12.34 1.22 -15.44
CA ARG A 79 13.18 2.37 -15.79
C ARG A 79 14.65 1.99 -16.01
N ILE A 80 15.19 1.06 -15.22
CA ILE A 80 16.56 0.57 -15.41
C ILE A 80 16.67 -0.17 -16.74
N GLN A 81 15.67 -0.99 -17.07
CA GLN A 81 15.63 -1.70 -18.35
C GLN A 81 15.55 -0.72 -19.53
N GLU A 82 14.71 0.32 -19.45
CA GLU A 82 14.64 1.37 -20.45
C GLU A 82 16.00 2.07 -20.62
N PHE A 83 16.68 2.42 -19.51
CA PHE A 83 18.02 3.01 -19.55
C PHE A 83 19.07 2.11 -20.21
N LEU A 84 19.08 0.81 -19.90
CA LEU A 84 20.04 -0.16 -20.44
C LEU A 84 19.81 -0.48 -21.93
N LEU A 85 18.62 -0.19 -22.46
CA LEU A 85 18.26 -0.40 -23.85
C LEU A 85 18.46 0.85 -24.72
N LEU A 86 18.98 1.95 -24.16
CA LEU A 86 19.33 3.12 -24.95
C LEU A 86 20.41 2.75 -25.99
N PRO A 87 20.38 3.38 -27.17
CA PRO A 87 21.45 3.20 -28.15
C PRO A 87 22.77 3.70 -27.56
N GLU A 88 23.80 2.87 -27.67
CA GLU A 88 25.17 3.21 -27.27
C GLU A 88 25.72 4.32 -28.19
N VAL A 89 26.38 5.31 -27.60
CA VAL A 89 27.07 6.36 -28.36
C VAL A 89 28.46 5.84 -28.70
N ASP A 90 28.72 5.57 -29.98
CA ASP A 90 30.06 5.20 -30.46
C ASP A 90 30.93 6.46 -30.57
N ASN A 91 31.57 6.84 -29.47
CA ASN A 91 32.57 7.91 -29.43
C ASN A 91 33.92 7.37 -29.95
N GLN A 92 34.07 7.29 -31.27
CA GLN A 92 35.37 6.95 -31.88
C GLN A 92 36.34 8.14 -31.92
N ASP A 93 35.89 9.37 -31.67
CA ASP A 93 36.75 10.54 -31.60
C ASP A 93 36.49 11.28 -30.30
N GLY A 94 37.55 11.49 -29.50
CA GLY A 94 37.51 12.06 -28.14
C GLY A 94 37.12 13.54 -28.07
N VAL A 95 35.97 13.91 -28.63
CA VAL A 95 35.35 15.22 -28.47
C VAL A 95 33.84 15.07 -28.35
N ASP A 96 33.31 15.82 -27.39
CA ASP A 96 32.14 15.49 -26.60
C ASP A 96 30.86 16.15 -27.13
N LEU A 97 29.74 15.51 -26.79
CA LEU A 97 28.35 16.00 -26.74
C LEU A 97 27.59 16.28 -28.06
N ILE A 98 26.57 15.43 -28.25
CA ILE A 98 25.38 15.65 -29.08
C ILE A 98 24.91 17.11 -28.90
N ASN A 99 25.11 17.94 -29.93
CA ASN A 99 24.62 19.30 -29.94
C ASN A 99 23.09 19.27 -30.19
N ILE A 100 22.32 19.59 -29.16
CA ILE A 100 20.85 19.58 -29.17
C ILE A 100 20.28 20.85 -29.85
N ASP A 101 21.09 21.68 -30.52
CA ASP A 101 20.62 22.91 -31.18
C ASP A 101 20.21 22.78 -32.66
N GLU A 102 20.09 21.56 -33.22
CA GLU A 102 19.55 21.40 -34.58
C GLU A 102 18.34 20.47 -34.67
N VAL A 103 17.28 20.76 -33.91
CA VAL A 103 15.92 20.42 -34.38
C VAL A 103 15.04 21.66 -34.27
N LYS A 104 14.89 22.28 -35.44
CA LYS A 104 13.98 23.34 -35.89
C LYS A 104 12.61 23.41 -35.20
#